data_AF-A0A416Z8K6-F1
#
_entry.id   AF-A0A416Z8K6-F1
#
_cell.length_a   1.000
_cell.length_b   1.000
_cell.length_c   1.000
_cell.angle_alpha   90.00
_cell.angle_beta   90.00
_cell.angle_gamma   90.00
#
_symmetry.space_group_name_H-M   'P 1'
#
loop_
_entity.id
_entity.type
_entity.pdbx_description
1 polymer ?
#
loop_
_entity_poly.entity_id
_entity_poly.type
_entity_poly.pdbx_seq_one_letter_code
_entity_poly.pdbx_strand_id
1 'polypeptide(L)'
;MMMSVCCGIFGAISGFSFAAETVIGELMIPGMNKAGYDTAISSSLLASTCMLGSFIPPSGMMLVFCWLTNQPLLACFLATMIPGIVMMIAFCVWSYFKFKKDPNIIIEPAVAKGKCLSHAAKVTWKSLPALFFPIFVLGAIYGGICTPSEAAAVSVFYAAFVGLFVYKKINF
;
A
#
# COMPACT_ATOMS: atom_id res chain seq x y z
N MET A 1 11.30 5.57 6.21
CA MET A 1 10.37 6.46 5.48
C MET A 1 9.78 5.76 4.27
N MET A 2 10.59 5.35 3.28
CA MET A 2 10.08 4.66 2.07
C MET A 2 9.22 3.45 2.39
N MET A 3 9.64 2.63 3.36
CA MET A 3 8.92 1.45 3.82
C MET A 3 7.51 1.75 4.35
N SER A 4 7.37 2.78 5.20
CA SER A 4 6.08 3.21 5.75
C SER A 4 5.12 3.70 4.66
N VAL A 5 5.65 4.42 3.67
CA VAL A 5 4.87 4.91 2.53
C VAL A 5 4.45 3.76 1.61
N CYS A 6 5.36 2.84 1.30
CA CYS A 6 5.06 1.65 0.51
C CYS A 6 4.00 0.76 1.19
N CYS A 7 4.12 0.51 2.50
CA CYS A 7 3.13 -0.23 3.26
C CYS A 7 1.78 0.48 3.32
N GLY A 8 1.76 1.81 3.47
CA GLY A 8 0.52 2.59 3.48
C GLY A 8 -0.21 2.55 2.13
N ILE A 9 0.52 2.76 1.03
CA ILE A 9 -0.07 2.76 -0.33
C ILE A 9 -0.47 1.35 -0.75
N PHE A 10 0.41 0.36 -0.60
CA PHE A 10 0.10 -1.02 -0.96
C PHE A 10 -0.99 -1.58 -0.05
N GLY A 11 -0.96 -1.23 1.22
CA GLY A 11 -2.00 -1.53 2.19
C GLY A 11 -3.36 -0.97 1.79
N ALA A 12 -3.43 0.29 1.37
CA ALA A 12 -4.66 0.90 0.87
C ALA A 12 -5.21 0.21 -0.39
N ILE A 13 -4.33 -0.31 -1.26
CA ILE A 13 -4.76 -1.03 -2.47
C ILE A 13 -5.20 -2.46 -2.15
N SER A 14 -4.46 -3.15 -1.28
CA SER A 14 -4.70 -4.56 -0.94
C SER A 14 -5.81 -4.76 0.08
N GLY A 15 -6.07 -3.78 0.95
CA GLY A 15 -7.07 -3.82 2.01
C GLY A 15 -6.75 -4.80 3.15
N PHE A 16 -5.59 -5.45 3.15
CA PHE A 16 -5.16 -6.43 4.14
C PHE A 16 -3.68 -6.23 4.54
N SER A 17 -3.43 -6.07 5.84
CA SER A 17 -2.09 -5.83 6.38
C SER A 17 -1.10 -6.98 6.13
N PHE A 18 -1.56 -8.24 6.18
CA PHE A 18 -0.69 -9.42 5.97
C PHE A 18 -0.14 -9.52 4.54
N ALA A 19 -0.95 -9.11 3.55
CA ALA A 19 -0.52 -9.09 2.16
C ALA A 19 0.58 -8.04 1.94
N ALA A 20 0.41 -6.85 2.55
CA ALA A 20 1.42 -5.81 2.53
C ALA A 20 2.72 -6.25 3.23
N GLU A 21 2.62 -6.92 4.36
CA GLU A 21 3.78 -7.44 5.09
C GLU A 21 4.61 -8.41 4.25
N THR A 22 3.96 -9.38 3.60
CA THR A 22 4.65 -10.38 2.79
C THR A 22 5.36 -9.74 1.59
N VAL A 23 4.63 -8.94 0.81
CA VAL A 23 5.15 -8.35 -0.44
C VAL A 23 6.22 -7.30 -0.17
N ILE A 24 5.95 -6.39 0.77
CA ILE A 24 6.89 -5.30 1.08
C ILE A 24 8.08 -5.82 1.88
N GLY A 25 7.87 -6.81 2.75
CA GLY A 25 8.95 -7.47 3.49
C GLY A 25 9.95 -8.14 2.57
N GLU A 26 9.49 -8.97 1.63
CA GLU A 26 10.34 -9.62 0.64
C GLU A 26 11.11 -8.61 -0.24
N LEU A 27 10.48 -7.49 -0.57
CA LEU A 27 11.09 -6.46 -1.43
C LEU A 27 12.11 -5.58 -0.68
N MET A 28 11.81 -5.19 0.56
CA MET A 28 12.54 -4.11 1.25
C MET A 28 13.54 -4.61 2.28
N ILE A 29 13.27 -5.70 3.01
CA ILE A 29 14.19 -6.21 4.05
C ILE A 29 15.57 -6.55 3.47
N PRO A 30 15.71 -7.26 2.32
CA PRO A 30 17.02 -7.57 1.76
C PRO A 30 17.79 -6.30 1.35
N GLY A 31 17.09 -5.28 0.84
CA GLY A 31 17.69 -3.99 0.48
C GLY A 31 18.16 -3.20 1.70
N MET A 32 17.37 -3.19 2.78
CA MET A 32 17.72 -2.55 4.04
C MET A 32 18.91 -3.23 4.73
N ASN A 33 18.96 -4.57 4.74
CA ASN A 33 20.09 -5.30 5.27
C ASN A 33 21.39 -4.99 4.50
N LYS A 34 21.33 -4.87 3.16
CA LYS A 34 22.48 -4.45 2.33
C LYS A 34 22.94 -3.03 2.60
N ALA A 35 22.00 -2.13 2.92
CA ALA A 35 22.28 -0.75 3.29
C ALA A 35 22.81 -0.59 4.74
N GLY A 36 22.99 -1.68 5.49
CA GLY A 36 23.55 -1.67 6.83
C GLY A 36 22.53 -1.49 7.96
N TYR A 37 21.22 -1.59 7.67
CA TYR A 37 20.21 -1.58 8.72
C TYR A 37 20.22 -2.90 9.51
N ASP A 38 20.05 -2.80 10.83
CA ASP A 38 19.78 -3.96 11.67
C ASP A 38 18.46 -4.63 11.25
N THR A 39 18.51 -5.95 11.04
CA THR A 39 17.35 -6.77 10.68
C THR A 39 16.26 -6.70 11.76
N ALA A 40 16.63 -6.57 13.04
CA ALA A 40 15.65 -6.43 14.12
C ALA A 40 14.84 -5.13 14.00
N ILE A 41 15.50 -4.02 13.69
CA ILE A 41 14.82 -2.73 13.51
C ILE A 41 14.00 -2.71 12.21
N SER A 42 14.55 -3.28 11.14
CA SER A 42 13.85 -3.36 9.85
C SER A 42 12.57 -4.19 9.93
N SER A 43 12.62 -5.34 10.63
CA SER A 43 11.48 -6.25 10.77
C SER A 43 10.42 -5.67 11.72
N SER A 44 10.83 -5.06 12.84
CA SER A 44 9.89 -4.38 13.75
C SER A 44 9.22 -3.17 13.11
N LEU A 45 9.94 -2.42 12.26
CA LEU A 45 9.37 -1.34 11.46
C LEU A 45 8.38 -1.88 10.42
N LEU A 46 8.65 -3.02 9.77
CA LEU A 46 7.70 -3.67 8.86
C LEU A 46 6.40 -4.02 9.59
N ALA A 47 6.50 -4.77 10.69
CA ALA A 47 5.37 -5.24 11.46
C ALA A 47 4.51 -4.06 11.99
N SER A 48 5.15 -2.95 12.34
CA SER A 48 4.43 -1.74 12.77
C SER A 48 3.75 -1.00 11.63
N THR A 49 4.38 -0.94 10.45
CA THR A 49 3.91 -0.13 9.32
C THR A 49 2.93 -0.87 8.41
N CYS A 50 2.94 -2.20 8.35
CA CYS A 50 1.99 -2.99 7.59
C CYS A 50 0.54 -2.81 8.08
N MET A 51 0.36 -2.51 9.38
CA MET A 51 -0.93 -2.21 9.99
C MET A 51 -1.61 -0.97 9.38
N LEU A 52 -0.85 -0.04 8.80
CA LEU A 52 -1.40 1.13 8.10
C LEU A 52 -2.36 0.74 6.97
N GLY A 53 -2.14 -0.42 6.33
CA GLY A 53 -3.03 -0.94 5.29
C GLY A 53 -4.44 -1.28 5.74
N SER A 54 -4.63 -1.51 7.05
CA SER A 54 -5.97 -1.73 7.61
C SER A 54 -6.69 -0.42 7.92
N PHE A 55 -5.98 0.71 8.03
CA PHE A 55 -6.56 2.01 8.37
C PHE A 55 -6.87 2.88 7.15
N ILE A 56 -6.03 2.84 6.12
CA ILE A 56 -6.19 3.67 4.91
C ILE A 56 -7.17 2.96 3.95
N PRO A 57 -8.35 3.53 3.67
CA PRO A 57 -9.34 2.89 2.82
C PRO A 57 -8.88 2.70 1.35
N PRO A 58 -9.37 1.66 0.65
CA PRO A 58 -10.29 0.60 1.09
C PRO A 58 -9.64 -0.43 2.05
N SER A 59 -10.38 -0.83 3.10
CA SER A 59 -9.90 -1.78 4.13
C SER A 59 -10.89 -2.94 4.33
N GLY A 60 -10.38 -4.17 4.19
CA GLY A 60 -11.16 -5.40 4.40
C GLY A 60 -11.63 -5.55 5.85
N MET A 61 -10.79 -5.18 6.81
CA MET A 61 -11.15 -5.22 8.24
C MET A 61 -12.30 -4.28 8.56
N MET A 62 -12.32 -3.10 7.93
CA MET A 62 -13.39 -2.13 8.11
C MET A 62 -14.70 -2.54 7.46
N LEU A 63 -14.65 -3.29 6.34
CA LEU A 63 -15.83 -3.92 5.74
C LEU A 63 -16.51 -4.89 6.70
N VAL A 64 -15.73 -5.77 7.35
CA VAL A 64 -16.27 -6.72 8.34
C VAL A 64 -16.86 -5.97 9.53
N PHE A 65 -16.19 -4.93 10.03
CA PHE A 65 -16.70 -4.10 11.13
C PHE A 65 -18.03 -3.43 10.77
N CYS A 66 -18.11 -2.80 9.60
CA CYS A 66 -19.32 -2.18 9.08
C CYS A 66 -20.48 -3.17 9.00
N TRP A 67 -20.21 -4.39 8.53
CA TRP A 67 -21.22 -5.44 8.44
C TRP A 67 -21.73 -5.90 9.81
N LEU A 68 -20.83 -6.13 10.77
CA LEU A 68 -21.20 -6.54 12.13
C LEU A 68 -22.00 -5.46 12.87
N THR A 69 -21.65 -4.19 12.66
CA THR A 69 -22.23 -3.05 13.39
C THR A 69 -23.40 -2.38 12.65
N ASN A 70 -23.74 -2.86 11.45
CA ASN A 70 -24.73 -2.25 10.55
C ASN A 70 -24.52 -0.72 10.36
N GLN A 71 -23.27 -0.26 10.44
CA GLN A 71 -22.93 1.15 10.21
C GLN A 71 -22.74 1.41 8.72
N PRO A 72 -22.96 2.63 8.24
CA PRO A 72 -22.70 2.96 6.85
C PRO A 72 -21.19 2.87 6.54
N LEU A 73 -20.83 2.06 5.54
CA LEU A 73 -19.44 1.78 5.17
C LEU A 73 -18.61 3.05 4.92
N LEU A 74 -19.21 4.01 4.22
CA LEU A 74 -18.62 5.30 3.91
C LEU A 74 -18.16 6.05 5.18
N ALA A 75 -18.98 6.04 6.23
CA ALA A 75 -18.64 6.67 7.49
C ALA A 75 -17.49 5.94 8.19
N CYS A 76 -17.51 4.61 8.18
CA CYS A 76 -16.44 3.79 8.74
C CYS A 76 -15.09 4.02 8.02
N PHE A 77 -15.08 4.14 6.70
CA PHE A 77 -13.88 4.44 5.92
C PHE A 77 -13.35 5.86 6.18
N LEU A 78 -14.23 6.86 6.22
CA LEU A 78 -13.84 8.23 6.53
C LEU A 78 -13.30 8.37 7.96
N ALA A 79 -13.88 7.63 8.91
CA ALA A 79 -13.45 7.62 10.31
C ALA A 79 -12.00 7.13 10.48
N THR A 80 -11.53 6.19 9.68
CA THR A 80 -10.16 5.67 9.78
C THR A 80 -9.14 6.34 8.87
N MET A 81 -9.59 7.10 7.88
CA MET A 81 -8.68 7.81 6.97
C MET A 81 -7.78 8.79 7.72
N ILE A 82 -8.35 9.62 8.59
CA ILE A 82 -7.60 10.60 9.39
C ILE A 82 -6.56 9.91 10.30
N PRO A 83 -6.91 8.95 11.17
CA PRO A 83 -5.92 8.29 12.01
C PRO A 83 -4.90 7.49 11.20
N GLY A 84 -5.27 6.91 10.06
CA GLY A 84 -4.33 6.21 9.17
C GLY A 84 -3.25 7.15 8.61
N ILE A 85 -3.64 8.33 8.13
CA ILE A 85 -2.70 9.34 7.62
C ILE A 85 -1.80 9.86 8.74
N VAL A 86 -2.37 10.15 9.91
CA VAL A 86 -1.61 10.62 11.08
C VAL A 86 -0.56 9.58 11.49
N MET A 87 -0.94 8.31 11.58
CA MET A 87 -0.02 7.22 11.90
C MET A 87 1.08 7.06 10.84
N MET A 88 0.73 7.16 9.55
CA MET A 88 1.70 7.10 8.47
C MET A 88 2.74 8.23 8.59
N ILE A 89 2.30 9.47 8.84
CA ILE A 89 3.19 10.61 9.05
C ILE A 89 4.05 10.39 10.29
N ALA A 90 3.47 9.93 11.40
CA ALA A 90 4.21 9.64 12.62
C ALA A 90 5.33 8.61 12.41
N PHE A 91 5.05 7.51 11.70
CA PHE A 91 6.07 6.51 11.35
C PHE A 91 7.16 7.07 10.42
N CYS A 92 6.78 7.91 9.45
CA CYS A 92 7.73 8.59 8.57
C CYS A 92 8.66 9.52 9.37
N VAL A 93 8.10 10.32 10.27
CA VAL A 93 8.83 11.25 11.14
C VAL A 93 9.77 10.49 12.08
N TRP A 94 9.25 9.47 12.77
CA TRP A 94 10.06 8.63 13.66
C TRP A 94 11.22 7.96 12.92
N SER A 95 10.95 7.34 11.77
CA SER A 95 11.97 6.71 10.94
C SER A 95 13.03 7.72 10.49
N TYR A 96 12.62 8.94 10.12
CA TYR A 96 13.53 9.98 9.69
C TYR A 96 14.46 10.40 10.84
N PHE A 97 13.93 10.70 12.03
CA PHE A 97 14.75 11.12 13.15
C PHE A 97 15.68 10.02 13.67
N LYS A 98 15.21 8.76 13.71
CA LYS A 98 15.99 7.62 14.20
C LYS A 98 17.22 7.34 13.33
N PHE A 99 17.05 7.40 12.00
CA PHE A 99 18.09 6.99 11.06
C PHE A 99 18.87 8.15 10.41
N LYS A 100 18.44 9.41 10.59
CA LYS A 100 19.12 10.60 10.05
C LYS A 100 20.56 10.75 10.54
N LYS A 101 20.87 10.28 11.75
CA LYS A 101 22.18 10.45 12.40
C LYS A 101 22.98 9.16 12.49
N ASP A 102 22.51 8.08 11.86
CA ASP A 102 23.17 6.78 11.98
C ASP A 102 24.33 6.68 10.97
N PRO A 103 25.59 6.65 11.44
CA PRO A 103 26.76 6.64 10.56
C PRO A 103 26.99 5.29 9.88
N ASN A 104 26.29 4.22 10.29
CA ASN A 104 26.44 2.88 9.74
C ASN A 104 25.54 2.61 8.51
N ILE A 105 24.67 3.57 8.15
CA ILE A 105 23.69 3.37 7.09
C ILE A 105 24.24 3.92 5.77
N ILE A 106 24.46 3.02 4.83
CA ILE A 106 24.88 3.34 3.47
C ILE A 106 23.61 3.63 2.67
N ILE A 107 23.19 4.89 2.64
CA ILE A 107 22.11 5.32 1.77
C ILE A 107 22.68 5.38 0.35
N GLU A 108 22.42 4.37 -0.48
CA GLU A 108 22.74 4.46 -1.90
C GLU A 108 22.12 5.76 -2.45
N PRO A 109 22.89 6.59 -3.19
CA PRO A 109 22.39 7.85 -3.69
C PRO A 109 21.16 7.58 -4.55
N ALA A 110 20.06 8.27 -4.23
CA ALA A 110 18.82 8.21 -5.00
C ALA A 110 19.15 8.31 -6.50
N VAL A 111 18.69 7.32 -7.26
CA VAL A 111 18.89 7.19 -8.71
C VAL A 111 18.86 8.56 -9.38
N ALA A 112 19.94 8.90 -10.08
CA ALA A 112 20.21 10.20 -10.67
C ALA A 112 18.93 10.88 -11.23
N LYS A 113 18.60 12.04 -10.67
CA LYS A 113 17.36 12.82 -10.89
C LYS A 113 16.95 12.98 -12.38
N GLY A 114 17.89 12.93 -13.32
CA GLY A 114 17.63 13.07 -14.76
C GLY A 114 17.08 11.84 -15.49
N LYS A 115 17.35 10.60 -15.02
CA LYS A 115 16.76 9.36 -15.61
C LYS A 115 15.44 8.95 -14.93
N CYS A 116 15.17 9.53 -13.76
CA CYS A 116 14.05 9.18 -12.91
C CYS A 116 12.69 9.60 -13.48
N LEU A 117 12.58 10.77 -14.13
CA LEU A 117 11.28 11.28 -14.62
C LEU A 117 10.75 10.51 -15.83
N SER A 118 11.62 10.17 -16.79
CA SER A 118 11.26 9.36 -17.97
C SER A 118 10.96 7.91 -17.60
N HIS A 119 11.75 7.34 -16.68
CA HIS A 119 11.51 5.98 -16.19
C HIS A 119 10.25 5.90 -15.31
N ALA A 120 10.04 6.88 -14.42
CA ALA A 120 8.83 7.01 -13.62
C ALA A 120 7.60 7.19 -14.51
N ALA A 121 7.63 8.04 -15.53
CA ALA A 121 6.51 8.20 -16.46
C ALA A 121 6.18 6.88 -17.19
N LYS A 122 7.20 6.14 -17.63
CA LYS A 122 7.02 4.85 -18.32
C LYS A 122 6.50 3.75 -17.40
N VAL A 123 6.95 3.72 -16.14
CA VAL A 123 6.47 2.80 -15.10
C VAL A 123 5.05 3.17 -14.67
N THR A 124 4.77 4.45 -14.44
CA THR A 124 3.43 4.96 -14.14
C THR A 124 2.46 4.63 -15.27
N TRP A 125 2.86 4.77 -16.53
CA TRP A 125 2.01 4.41 -17.67
C TRP A 125 1.72 2.90 -17.74
N LYS A 126 2.70 2.05 -17.41
CA LYS A 126 2.48 0.60 -17.30
C LYS A 126 1.68 0.21 -16.06
N SER A 127 1.67 1.03 -15.01
CA SER A 127 0.92 0.80 -13.77
C SER A 127 -0.45 1.48 -13.76
N LEU A 128 -0.78 2.30 -14.76
CA LEU A 128 -2.09 2.93 -14.92
C LEU A 128 -3.26 1.96 -14.75
N PRO A 129 -3.27 0.75 -15.37
CA PRO A 129 -4.38 -0.20 -15.20
C PRO A 129 -4.56 -0.67 -13.75
N ALA A 130 -3.46 -0.79 -13.00
CA ALA A 130 -3.47 -1.17 -11.60
C ALA A 130 -3.85 0.02 -10.68
N LEU A 131 -3.43 1.23 -11.04
CA LEU A 131 -3.77 2.46 -10.30
C LEU A 131 -5.21 2.92 -10.52
N PHE A 132 -5.82 2.51 -11.64
CA PHE A 132 -7.23 2.75 -11.91
C PHE A 132 -8.14 1.89 -11.04
N PHE A 133 -7.62 0.79 -10.50
CA PHE A 133 -8.40 -0.20 -9.75
C PHE A 133 -9.01 0.37 -8.46
N PRO A 134 -8.26 1.05 -7.56
CA PRO A 134 -8.85 1.69 -6.38
C PRO A 134 -9.85 2.80 -6.74
N ILE A 135 -9.59 3.56 -7.80
CA ILE A 135 -10.48 4.65 -8.24
C ILE A 135 -11.80 4.08 -8.76
N PHE A 136 -11.74 2.99 -9.52
CA PHE A 136 -12.92 2.28 -10.01
C PHE A 136 -13.76 1.71 -8.85
N VAL A 137 -13.12 1.03 -7.90
CA VAL A 137 -13.82 0.44 -6.75
C VAL A 137 -14.45 1.52 -5.86
N LEU A 138 -13.65 2.51 -5.46
CA LEU A 138 -14.15 3.60 -4.61
C LEU A 138 -15.18 4.46 -5.35
N GLY A 139 -15.00 4.72 -6.64
CA GLY A 139 -15.95 5.46 -7.47
C GLY A 139 -17.29 4.73 -7.62
N ALA A 140 -17.27 3.40 -7.81
CA ALA A 140 -18.49 2.59 -7.90
C ALA A 140 -19.25 2.53 -6.56
N ILE A 141 -18.53 2.39 -5.44
CA ILE A 141 -19.11 2.33 -4.09
C ILE A 141 -19.63 3.71 -3.66
N TYR A 142 -18.81 4.76 -3.79
CA TYR A 142 -19.18 6.11 -3.37
C TYR A 142 -20.16 6.80 -4.31
N GLY A 143 -20.15 6.44 -5.60
CA GLY A 143 -21.14 6.88 -6.57
C GLY A 143 -22.50 6.21 -6.43
N GLY A 144 -22.65 5.24 -5.53
CA GLY A 144 -23.90 4.49 -5.31
C GLY A 144 -24.30 3.58 -6.47
N ILE A 145 -23.35 3.28 -7.37
CA ILE A 145 -23.59 2.46 -8.56
C ILE A 145 -23.65 0.98 -8.19
N CYS A 146 -22.76 0.54 -7.30
CA CYS A 146 -22.68 -0.85 -6.83
C CYS A 146 -22.48 -0.92 -5.32
N THR A 147 -22.95 -2.01 -4.71
CA THR A 147 -22.60 -2.35 -3.33
C THR A 147 -21.12 -2.78 -3.24
N PRO A 148 -20.50 -2.72 -2.05
CA PRO A 148 -19.11 -3.13 -1.84
C PRO A 148 -18.85 -4.58 -2.27
N SER A 149 -19.83 -5.47 -2.07
CA SER A 149 -19.77 -6.87 -2.46
C SER A 149 -19.82 -7.05 -3.99
N GLU A 150 -20.66 -6.30 -4.69
CA GLU A 150 -20.72 -6.31 -6.15
C GLU A 150 -19.47 -5.70 -6.77
N ALA A 151 -18.97 -4.59 -6.21
CA ALA A 151 -17.72 -3.98 -6.62
C ALA A 151 -16.54 -4.96 -6.47
N ALA A 152 -16.46 -5.68 -5.34
CA ALA A 152 -15.45 -6.71 -5.13
C ALA A 152 -15.54 -7.85 -6.16
N ALA A 153 -16.74 -8.33 -6.49
CA ALA A 153 -16.92 -9.36 -7.50
C ALA A 153 -16.42 -8.90 -8.89
N VAL A 154 -16.82 -7.71 -9.34
CA VAL A 154 -16.39 -7.12 -10.62
C VAL A 154 -14.89 -6.88 -10.64
N SER A 155 -14.32 -6.44 -9.51
CA SER A 155 -12.89 -6.25 -9.33
C SER A 155 -12.07 -7.53 -9.53
N VAL A 156 -12.54 -8.68 -9.04
CA VAL A 156 -11.85 -9.96 -9.25
C VAL A 156 -11.81 -10.30 -10.74
N PHE A 157 -12.91 -10.13 -11.47
CA PHE A 157 -12.95 -10.37 -12.92
C PHE A 157 -12.01 -9.43 -13.69
N TYR A 158 -12.00 -8.13 -13.35
CA TYR A 158 -11.09 -7.16 -13.95
C TYR A 158 -9.63 -7.49 -13.64
N ALA A 159 -9.30 -7.84 -12.40
CA ALA A 159 -7.95 -8.21 -12.00
C ALA A 159 -7.46 -9.47 -12.74
N ALA A 160 -8.33 -10.48 -12.90
CA ALA A 160 -8.03 -11.67 -13.69
C ALA A 160 -7.80 -11.34 -15.17
N PHE A 161 -8.66 -10.51 -15.77
CA PHE A 161 -8.51 -10.08 -17.16
C PHE A 161 -7.20 -9.32 -17.39
N VAL A 162 -6.90 -8.34 -16.54
CA VAL A 162 -5.66 -7.54 -16.63
C VAL A 162 -4.43 -8.42 -16.34
N GLY A 163 -4.49 -9.33 -15.38
CA GLY A 163 -3.41 -10.25 -15.05
C GLY A 163 -3.05 -11.21 -16.20
N LEU A 164 -4.07 -11.79 -16.85
CA LEU A 164 -3.92 -12.74 -17.95
C LEU A 164 -3.55 -12.05 -19.27
N PHE A 165 -4.28 -11.01 -19.67
CA PHE A 165 -4.17 -10.44 -21.02
C PHE A 165 -3.21 -9.26 -21.12
N VAL A 166 -3.07 -8.44 -20.06
CA VAL A 166 -2.23 -7.23 -20.09
C VAL A 166 -0.83 -7.50 -19.54
N TYR A 167 -0.74 -8.01 -18.31
CA TYR A 167 0.57 -8.26 -17.69
C TYR A 167 1.18 -9.60 -18.08
N LYS A 168 0.36 -10.59 -18.50
CA LYS A 168 0.80 -11.95 -18.86
C LYS A 168 1.76 -12.57 -17.83
N LYS A 169 1.49 -12.32 -16.54
CA LYS A 169 2.33 -12.81 -15.43
C LYS A 169 1.76 -14.05 -14.74
N ILE A 170 0.56 -14.47 -15.12
CA ILE A 170 -0.09 -15.68 -14.61
C ILE A 170 0.28 -16.83 -15.55
N ASN A 171 1.22 -17.67 -15.12
CA ASN A 171 1.52 -18.94 -15.78
C ASN A 171 0.79 -20.06 -15.02
N PHE A 172 0.10 -20.92 -15.76
CA PHE A 172 -0.52 -22.14 -15.25
C PHE A 172 0.49 -23.28 -15.15
#